data_AF-A0A371QRH6-F1
#
_entry.id   AF-A0A371QRH6-F1
#
_cell.length_a   1.000
_cell.length_b   1.000
_cell.length_c   1.000
_cell.angle_alpha   90.00
_cell.angle_beta   90.00
_cell.angle_gamma   90.00
#
_symmetry.space_group_name_H-M   'P 1'
#
loop_
_entity.id
_entity.type
_entity.pdbx_description
1 polymer ?
#
loop_
_entity_poly.entity_id
_entity_poly.type
_entity_poly.pdbx_seq_one_letter_code
_entity_poly.pdbx_strand_id
1 'polypeptide(L)'
;MHKINWRRAIFAGLLGTILFDLFGLVMGMGWWDIPSMLGEQTGLGLAYGVFGHFSNGALLAILYAGIAPSLWGPAWIRPFIFITAQVVALVWFFMFPLVGAGVMGLDAGLDMTIGSLVRH
;
A
#
# COMPACT_ATOMS: atom_id res chain seq x y z
N MET A 1 14.88 -22.00 9.75
CA MET A 1 13.66 -21.51 9.06
C MET A 1 13.04 -20.42 9.93
N HIS A 2 12.88 -19.21 9.40
CA HIS A 2 12.15 -18.15 10.10
C HIS A 2 10.64 -18.43 9.94
N LYS A 3 9.89 -18.50 11.05
CA LYS A 3 8.43 -18.66 11.01
C LYS A 3 7.78 -17.29 11.16
N ILE A 4 6.81 -16.99 10.30
CA ILE A 4 6.02 -15.77 10.40
C ILE A 4 5.19 -15.80 11.68
N ASN A 5 5.26 -14.73 12.48
CA ASN A 5 4.28 -14.49 13.53
C ASN A 5 3.03 -13.84 12.91
N TRP A 6 2.10 -14.68 12.47
CA TRP A 6 0.88 -14.26 11.74
C TRP A 6 0.11 -13.17 12.46
N ARG A 7 -0.10 -13.33 13.77
CA ARG A 7 -0.83 -12.35 14.57
C ARG A 7 -0.14 -10.98 14.50
N ARG A 8 1.17 -10.92 14.78
CA ARG A 8 1.91 -9.65 14.74
C ARG A 8 1.95 -9.05 13.33
N ALA A 9 2.13 -9.87 12.30
CA ALA A 9 2.16 -9.39 10.91
C ALA A 9 0.82 -8.78 10.49
N ILE A 10 -0.30 -9.47 10.76
CA ILE A 10 -1.64 -8.96 10.46
C ILE A 10 -1.91 -7.66 11.23
N PHE A 11 -1.65 -7.62 12.54
CA PHE A 11 -1.84 -6.39 13.32
C PHE A 11 -0.98 -5.23 12.82
N ALA A 12 0.28 -5.48 12.43
CA ALA A 12 1.15 -4.46 11.85
C ALA A 12 0.61 -3.96 10.51
N GLY A 13 0.10 -4.84 9.66
CA GLY A 13 -0.51 -4.46 8.38
C GLY A 13 -1.76 -3.62 8.55
N LEU A 14 -2.68 -4.02 9.44
CA LEU A 14 -3.89 -3.25 9.74
C LEU A 14 -3.55 -1.86 10.32
N LEU A 15 -2.58 -1.79 11.24
CA LEU A 15 -2.13 -0.52 11.80
C LEU A 15 -1.47 0.37 10.72
N GLY A 16 -0.65 -0.23 9.85
CA GLY A 16 -0.04 0.46 8.72
C GLY A 16 -1.10 1.04 7.77
N THR A 17 -2.17 0.29 7.47
CA THR A 17 -3.30 0.77 6.67
C THR A 17 -3.99 1.97 7.33
N ILE A 18 -4.23 1.94 8.65
CA ILE A 18 -4.80 3.08 9.36
C ILE A 18 -3.89 4.31 9.25
N LEU A 19 -2.58 4.12 9.43
CA LEU A 19 -1.61 5.22 9.31
C LEU A 19 -1.55 5.78 7.88
N PHE A 20 -1.66 4.92 6.87
CA PHE A 20 -1.73 5.29 5.46
C PHE A 20 -2.98 6.14 5.14
N ASP A 21 -4.14 5.79 5.71
CA ASP A 21 -5.38 6.55 5.57
C ASP A 21 -5.33 7.88 6.31
N LEU A 22 -4.80 7.89 7.54
CA LEU A 22 -4.60 9.11 8.31
C LEU A 22 -3.64 10.07 7.62
N PHE A 23 -2.56 9.55 7.04
CA PHE A 23 -1.64 10.37 6.26
C PHE A 23 -2.34 10.95 5.02
N GLY A 24 -3.10 10.15 4.28
CA GLY A 24 -3.91 10.62 3.15
C GLY A 24 -4.87 11.75 3.53
N LEU A 25 -5.54 11.62 4.69
CA LEU A 25 -6.41 12.65 5.23
C LEU A 25 -5.66 13.95 5.56
N VAL A 26 -4.51 13.87 6.24
CA VAL A 26 -3.67 15.03 6.59
C VAL A 26 -3.12 15.73 5.34
N MET A 27 -2.83 14.96 4.30
CA MET A 27 -2.36 15.48 3.00
C MET A 27 -3.48 16.02 2.11
N GLY A 28 -4.74 16.03 2.58
CA GLY A 28 -5.87 16.57 1.83
C GLY A 28 -6.44 15.65 0.75
N MET A 29 -6.03 14.38 0.69
CA MET A 29 -6.56 13.40 -0.28
C MET A 29 -7.92 12.82 0.14
N GLY A 30 -8.27 12.99 1.42
CA GLY A 30 -9.56 12.57 1.98
C GLY A 30 -9.47 11.32 2.84
N TRP A 31 -10.47 11.13 3.70
CA TRP A 31 -10.62 9.91 4.49
C TRP A 31 -11.10 8.78 3.58
N TRP A 32 -10.38 7.66 3.56
CA TRP A 32 -10.72 6.48 2.77
C TRP A 32 -10.89 6.74 1.28
N ASP A 33 -10.05 7.59 0.70
CA ASP A 33 -9.95 7.76 -0.75
C ASP A 33 -9.65 6.43 -1.46
N ILE A 34 -8.71 5.64 -0.97
CA ILE A 34 -8.36 4.33 -1.56
C ILE A 34 -9.48 3.30 -1.42
N PRO A 35 -10.04 3.03 -0.22
CA PRO A 35 -11.23 2.20 -0.09
C PRO A 35 -12.39 2.65 -0.99
N SER A 36 -12.67 3.96 -1.08
CA SER A 36 -13.76 4.47 -1.92
C SER A 36 -13.51 4.18 -3.39
N MET A 37 -12.30 4.47 -3.87
CA MET A 37 -11.87 4.17 -5.23
C MET A 37 -11.93 2.66 -5.53
N LEU A 38 -11.47 1.79 -4.62
CA LEU A 38 -11.56 0.34 -4.80
C LEU A 38 -13.03 -0.14 -4.87
N GLY A 39 -13.90 0.43 -4.04
CA GLY A 39 -15.33 0.14 -4.06
C GLY A 39 -16.01 0.57 -5.36
N GLU A 40 -15.62 1.72 -5.90
CA GLU A 40 -16.11 2.26 -7.17
C GLU A 40 -15.63 1.41 -8.36
N GLN A 41 -14.32 1.15 -8.45
CA GLN A 41 -13.71 0.37 -9.54
C GLN A 41 -14.24 -1.06 -9.63
N THR A 42 -14.67 -1.64 -8.50
CA THR A 42 -15.25 -2.98 -8.46
C THR A 42 -16.77 -3.00 -8.58
N GLY A 43 -17.44 -1.86 -8.42
CA GLY A 43 -18.90 -1.77 -8.34
C GLY A 43 -19.50 -2.44 -7.09
N LEU A 44 -18.68 -2.87 -6.12
CA LEU A 44 -19.11 -3.58 -4.91
C LEU A 44 -19.30 -2.65 -3.70
N GLY A 45 -19.01 -1.36 -3.87
CA GLY A 45 -19.25 -0.32 -2.87
C GLY A 45 -18.19 -0.24 -1.77
N LEU A 46 -18.35 0.74 -0.89
CA LEU A 46 -17.34 1.13 0.11
C LEU A 46 -16.96 -0.01 1.06
N ALA A 47 -17.94 -0.82 1.50
CA ALA A 47 -17.67 -1.92 2.43
C ALA A 47 -16.66 -2.93 1.85
N TYR A 48 -16.82 -3.25 0.55
CA TYR A 48 -15.87 -4.10 -0.16
C TYR A 48 -14.50 -3.42 -0.30
N GLY A 49 -14.50 -2.13 -0.65
CA GLY A 49 -13.27 -1.34 -0.75
C GLY A 49 -12.47 -1.28 0.55
N VAL A 50 -13.14 -1.10 1.70
CA VAL A 50 -12.51 -1.11 3.03
C VAL A 50 -11.93 -2.49 3.32
N PHE A 51 -12.70 -3.56 3.09
CA PHE A 51 -12.21 -4.91 3.31
C PHE A 51 -10.99 -5.23 2.42
N GLY A 52 -11.05 -4.85 1.15
CA GLY A 52 -9.95 -5.00 0.19
C GLY A 52 -8.69 -4.24 0.62
N HIS A 53 -8.84 -2.97 1.03
CA HIS A 53 -7.72 -2.13 1.44
C HIS A 53 -7.00 -2.68 2.69
N PHE A 54 -7.75 -3.03 3.73
CA PHE A 54 -7.19 -3.55 4.97
C PHE A 54 -6.63 -4.97 4.82
N SER A 55 -7.29 -5.82 4.01
CA SER A 55 -6.76 -7.15 3.70
C SER A 55 -5.46 -7.06 2.91
N ASN A 56 -5.35 -6.09 1.99
CA ASN A 56 -4.12 -5.83 1.25
C ASN A 56 -2.98 -5.39 2.19
N GLY A 57 -3.24 -4.48 3.14
CA GLY A 57 -2.25 -4.09 4.14
C GLY A 57 -1.76 -5.25 5.01
N ALA A 58 -2.68 -6.09 5.48
CA ALA A 58 -2.34 -7.32 6.20
C ALA A 58 -1.50 -8.28 5.36
N LEU A 59 -1.87 -8.50 4.09
CA LEU A 59 -1.14 -9.35 3.16
C LEU A 59 0.29 -8.83 2.92
N LEU A 60 0.46 -7.53 2.67
CA LEU A 60 1.78 -6.93 2.47
C LEU A 60 2.68 -7.11 3.69
N ALA A 61 2.14 -6.92 4.90
CA ALA A 61 2.90 -7.13 6.13
C ALA A 61 3.30 -8.60 6.34
N ILE A 62 2.44 -9.56 5.94
CA ILE A 62 2.76 -10.99 5.95
C ILE A 62 3.88 -11.29 4.95
N LEU A 63 3.78 -10.77 3.72
CA LEU A 63 4.81 -10.94 2.70
C LEU A 63 6.15 -10.39 3.17
N TYR A 64 6.16 -9.16 3.72
CA TYR A 64 7.34 -8.57 4.33
C TYR A 64 7.93 -9.48 5.42
N ALA A 65 7.12 -9.97 6.36
CA ALA A 65 7.59 -10.85 7.43
C ALA A 65 8.22 -12.17 6.90
N GLY A 66 7.77 -12.64 5.74
CA GLY A 66 8.35 -13.81 5.06
C GLY A 66 9.70 -13.51 4.41
N ILE A 67 9.83 -12.38 3.71
CA ILE A 67 11.03 -12.06 2.91
C ILE A 67 12.07 -11.22 3.64
N ALA A 68 11.71 -10.57 4.77
CA ALA A 68 12.59 -9.65 5.49
C ALA A 68 13.99 -10.20 5.81
N PRO A 69 14.19 -11.50 6.13
CA PRO A 69 15.54 -12.04 6.32
C PRO A 69 16.41 -12.04 5.06
N SER A 70 15.78 -12.02 3.88
CA SER A 70 16.44 -12.02 2.57
C SER A 70 16.68 -10.62 2.01
N LEU A 71 16.11 -9.58 2.62
CA LEU A 71 16.32 -8.20 2.19
C LEU A 71 17.65 -7.67 2.72
N TRP A 72 18.32 -6.89 1.86
CA TRP A 72 19.59 -6.25 2.19
C TRP A 72 19.43 -5.17 3.27
N GLY A 73 20.50 -4.92 4.02
CA GLY A 73 20.58 -3.83 4.99
C GLY A 73 20.08 -4.16 6.40
N PRO A 74 20.15 -3.18 7.32
CA PRO A 74 19.71 -3.31 8.70
C PRO A 74 18.17 -3.40 8.81
N ALA A 75 17.69 -3.91 9.94
CA ALA A 75 16.27 -4.22 10.15
C ALA A 75 15.31 -3.03 9.92
N TRP A 76 15.76 -1.80 10.13
CA TRP A 76 14.95 -0.60 9.95
C TRP A 76 14.87 -0.12 8.50
N ILE A 77 15.83 -0.49 7.63
CA ILE A 77 15.83 -0.11 6.19
C ILE A 77 14.96 -1.08 5.37
N ARG A 78 14.93 -2.36 5.76
CA ARG A 78 14.24 -3.42 5.02
C ARG A 78 12.77 -3.14 4.69
N PRO A 79 11.95 -2.54 5.59
CA PRO A 79 10.58 -2.18 5.25
C PRO A 79 10.51 -1.19 4.08
N PHE A 80 11.42 -0.20 4.04
CA PHE A 80 11.47 0.81 2.98
C PHE A 80 11.87 0.21 1.64
N ILE A 81 12.81 -0.73 1.62
CA ILE A 81 13.18 -1.47 0.39
C ILE A 81 11.98 -2.25 -0.13
N PHE A 82 11.31 -2.99 0.76
CA PHE A 82 10.15 -3.78 0.40
C PHE A 82 9.01 -2.92 -0.15
N ILE A 83 8.63 -1.86 0.58
CA ILE A 83 7.49 -1.04 0.19
C ILE A 83 7.79 -0.22 -1.06
N THR A 84 9.01 0.28 -1.22
CA THR A 84 9.43 0.95 -2.48
C THR A 84 9.31 0.00 -3.67
N ALA A 85 9.80 -1.23 -3.54
CA ALA A 85 9.67 -2.23 -4.60
C ALA A 85 8.20 -2.56 -4.90
N GLN A 86 7.36 -2.62 -3.86
CA GLN A 86 5.92 -2.82 -4.01
C GLN A 86 5.24 -1.64 -4.71
N VAL A 87 5.57 -0.39 -4.37
CA VAL A 87 5.04 0.80 -5.03
C VAL A 87 5.41 0.78 -6.51
N VAL A 88 6.67 0.52 -6.84
CA VAL A 88 7.11 0.44 -8.25
C VAL A 88 6.35 -0.66 -8.99
N ALA A 89 6.32 -1.87 -8.43
CA ALA A 89 5.74 -3.02 -9.13
C ALA A 89 4.22 -2.97 -9.23
N LEU A 90 3.53 -2.67 -8.12
CA LEU A 90 2.08 -2.80 -8.01
C LEU A 90 1.34 -1.47 -8.14
N VAL A 91 1.94 -0.36 -7.73
CA VAL A 91 1.29 0.95 -7.86
C VAL A 91 1.62 1.57 -9.20
N TRP A 92 2.91 1.76 -9.52
CA TRP A 92 3.34 2.50 -10.70
C TRP A 92 3.19 1.73 -12.01
N PHE A 93 3.51 0.43 -12.02
CA PHE A 93 3.43 -0.38 -13.24
C PHE A 93 2.10 -1.10 -13.42
N PHE A 94 1.28 -1.20 -12.37
CA PHE A 94 0.02 -1.93 -12.43
C PHE A 94 -1.19 -1.05 -12.11
N MET A 95 -1.31 -0.54 -10.89
CA MET A 95 -2.53 0.15 -10.45
C MET A 95 -2.74 1.51 -11.14
N PHE A 96 -1.71 2.34 -11.28
CA PHE A 96 -1.81 3.64 -11.94
C PHE A 96 -2.20 3.55 -13.42
N PRO A 97 -1.56 2.69 -14.25
CA PRO A 97 -2.05 2.44 -15.60
C PRO A 97 -3.48 1.91 -15.63
N LEU A 98 -3.85 1.02 -14.70
CA LEU A 98 -5.20 0.45 -14.63
C LEU A 98 -6.28 1.50 -14.41
N VAL A 99 -6.00 2.55 -13.64
CA VAL A 99 -6.93 3.67 -13.40
C VAL A 99 -6.74 4.84 -14.37
N GLY A 100 -5.94 4.67 -15.42
CA GLY A 100 -5.72 5.71 -16.44
C GLY A 100 -4.80 6.86 -16.03
N ALA A 101 -4.01 6.71 -14.96
CA ALA A 101 -3.02 7.70 -14.52
C ALA A 101 -1.64 7.53 -15.19
N GLY A 102 -1.49 6.54 -16.06
CA GLY A 102 -0.23 6.24 -16.75
C GLY A 102 0.82 5.57 -15.87
N VAL A 103 1.96 5.21 -16.46
CA VAL A 103 3.09 4.62 -15.73
C VAL A 103 3.65 5.65 -14.76
N MET A 104 3.86 5.24 -13.50
CA MET A 104 4.28 6.13 -12.40
C MET A 104 3.29 7.26 -12.05
N GLY A 105 2.10 7.29 -12.66
CA GLY A 105 1.12 8.36 -12.42
C GLY A 105 1.38 9.62 -13.25
N LEU A 106 2.25 9.53 -14.28
CA LEU A 106 2.71 10.70 -15.03
C LEU A 106 1.61 11.42 -15.82
N ASP A 107 0.52 10.75 -16.16
CA ASP A 107 -0.61 11.39 -16.86
C ASP A 107 -1.48 12.22 -15.89
N ALA A 108 -1.39 11.93 -14.58
CA ALA A 108 -2.08 12.66 -13.52
C ALA A 108 -1.21 13.75 -12.87
N GLY A 109 0.11 13.68 -13.02
CA GLY A 109 1.07 14.66 -12.52
C GLY A 109 2.19 14.06 -11.66
N LEU A 110 3.31 14.79 -11.53
CA LEU A 110 4.48 14.36 -10.75
C LEU A 110 4.18 14.28 -9.23
N ASP A 111 3.20 15.04 -8.78
CA ASP A 111 2.67 14.99 -7.42
C ASP A 111 2.09 13.61 -7.08
N MET A 112 1.45 12.92 -8.03
CA MET A 112 0.95 11.56 -7.82
C MET A 112 2.09 10.53 -7.69
N THR A 113 3.16 10.69 -8.48
CA THR A 113 4.38 9.87 -8.38
C THR A 113 5.03 10.02 -7.00
N ILE A 114 5.24 11.27 -6.55
CA ILE A 114 5.89 11.55 -5.27
C ILE A 114 4.97 11.21 -4.11
N GLY A 115 3.69 11.59 -4.20
CA GLY A 115 2.68 11.35 -3.18
C GLY A 115 2.48 9.87 -2.90
N SER A 116 2.51 9.02 -3.93
CA SER A 116 2.44 7.57 -3.74
C SER A 116 3.64 6.98 -3.01
N LEU A 117 4.85 7.48 -3.23
CA LEU A 117 6.03 7.05 -2.46
C LEU A 117 5.97 7.54 -1.01
N VAL A 118 5.60 8.79 -0.79
CA VAL A 118 5.60 9.38 0.56
C VAL A 118 4.50 8.77 1.44
N ARG A 119 3.38 8.36 0.83
CA ARG A 119 2.26 7.77 1.56
C ARG A 119 2.52 6.33 2.00
N HIS A 120 3.40 5.61 1.32
CA HIS A 120 3.73 4.19 1.58
C HIS A 120 4.97 4.04 2.46
#